data_AF-A0A4Y1ZB80-F1
#
_entry.id   AF-A0A4Y1ZB80-F1
#
_cell.length_a   1.000
_cell.length_b   1.000
_cell.length_c   1.000
_cell.angle_alpha   90.00
_cell.angle_beta   90.00
_cell.angle_gamma   90.00
#
_symmetry.space_group_name_H-M   'P 1'
#
loop_
_entity.id
_entity.type
_entity.pdbx_description
1 polymer ?
#
loop_
_entity_poly.entity_id
_entity_poly.type
_entity_poly.pdbx_seq_one_letter_code
_entity_poly.pdbx_strand_id
1 'polypeptide(L)'
;MSGMDAAQFTAARSQRSVGIAHRNHAADPKRPLAAILYFVGISSALQALLTPDLNASFPDLRYIQFFATHGATVLGCTYLIAVAGIRPTYRALWFAAAWLNAYAVLMFIVNRLLNANYMYLMHKPKLSALNLFGPWPWYLIWAELAMLIEFHLLYLISRKFAGRRRK
;
A
#
# COMPACT_ATOMS: atom_id res chain seq x y z
N MET A 1 -23.49 53.69 1.05
CA MET A 1 -22.77 52.57 0.41
C MET A 1 -21.28 52.83 0.58
N SER A 2 -20.68 52.36 1.69
CA SER A 2 -19.25 52.58 1.99
C SER A 2 -18.44 51.47 1.31
N GLY A 3 -17.59 51.86 0.36
CA GLY A 3 -16.73 50.95 -0.39
C GLY A 3 -15.61 50.41 0.49
N MET A 4 -15.32 49.12 0.34
CA MET A 4 -14.20 48.47 1.02
C MET A 4 -12.88 49.13 0.63
N ASP A 5 -12.07 49.48 1.63
CA ASP A 5 -10.76 50.12 1.49
C ASP A 5 -9.71 49.14 0.90
N ALA A 6 -8.70 49.67 0.21
CA ALA A 6 -7.55 48.97 -0.36
C ALA A 6 -6.83 48.07 0.67
N ALA A 7 -6.86 48.45 1.96
CA ALA A 7 -6.35 47.61 3.05
C ALA A 7 -7.16 46.31 3.21
N GLN A 8 -8.49 46.36 3.08
CA GLN A 8 -9.37 45.19 3.13
C GLN A 8 -9.20 44.33 1.87
N PHE A 9 -8.96 44.95 0.72
CA PHE A 9 -8.68 44.22 -0.53
C PHE A 9 -7.35 43.46 -0.47
N THR A 10 -6.33 44.06 0.16
CA THR A 10 -4.99 43.45 0.32
C THR A 10 -5.01 42.34 1.36
N ALA A 11 -5.74 42.51 2.47
CA ALA A 11 -5.97 41.46 3.46
C ALA A 11 -6.75 40.28 2.87
N ALA A 12 -7.77 40.54 2.05
CA ALA A 12 -8.54 39.49 1.36
C ALA A 12 -7.70 38.73 0.32
N ARG A 13 -6.73 39.39 -0.34
CA ARG A 13 -5.81 38.76 -1.30
C ARG A 13 -4.72 37.95 -0.61
N SER A 14 -4.25 38.41 0.55
CA SER A 14 -3.31 37.69 1.43
C SER A 14 -3.95 36.44 2.04
N GLN A 15 -5.21 36.53 2.48
CA GLN A 15 -5.97 35.37 2.97
C GLN A 15 -6.25 34.34 1.85
N ARG A 16 -6.26 34.75 0.58
CA ARG A 16 -6.31 33.83 -0.58
C ARG A 16 -4.96 33.18 -0.91
N SER A 17 -3.81 33.81 -0.61
CA SER A 17 -2.49 33.19 -0.79
C SER A 17 -2.10 32.26 0.37
N VAL A 18 -2.69 32.46 1.56
CA VAL A 18 -2.59 31.54 2.71
C VAL A 18 -3.73 30.51 2.70
N GLY A 19 -4.53 30.48 1.64
CA GLY A 19 -5.28 29.29 1.24
C GLY A 19 -4.27 28.25 0.75
N ILE A 20 -3.58 27.62 1.70
CA ILE A 20 -2.80 26.39 1.50
C ILE A 20 -3.64 25.55 0.57
N ALA A 21 -3.12 25.37 -0.64
CA ALA A 21 -3.76 24.64 -1.69
C ALA A 21 -4.06 23.25 -1.13
N HIS A 22 -5.28 23.06 -0.66
CA HIS A 22 -5.86 21.79 -0.30
C HIS A 22 -6.17 21.11 -1.63
N ARG A 23 -5.14 20.94 -2.46
CA ARG A 23 -5.19 20.14 -3.68
C ARG A 23 -5.62 18.79 -3.18
N ASN A 24 -6.81 18.39 -3.59
CA ASN A 24 -7.29 17.03 -3.47
C ASN A 24 -6.27 16.13 -4.17
N HIS A 25 -5.22 15.75 -3.46
CA HIS A 25 -4.30 14.71 -3.85
C HIS A 25 -4.98 13.38 -3.57
N ALA A 26 -6.14 13.17 -4.20
CA ALA A 26 -6.41 11.85 -4.73
C ALA A 26 -5.14 11.41 -5.45
N ALA A 27 -4.71 10.16 -5.26
CA ALA A 27 -3.50 9.62 -5.84
C ALA A 27 -3.55 9.90 -7.34
N ASP A 28 -2.95 11.03 -7.68
CA ASP A 28 -2.79 11.52 -9.02
C ASP A 28 -1.95 10.41 -9.68
N PRO A 29 -2.28 9.94 -10.89
CA PRO A 29 -1.35 9.11 -11.65
C PRO A 29 0.09 9.68 -11.65
N LYS A 30 0.30 10.97 -11.34
CA LYS A 30 1.60 11.61 -11.07
C LYS A 30 2.33 11.19 -9.77
N ARG A 31 1.73 10.38 -8.88
CA ARG A 31 2.39 9.83 -7.66
C ARG A 31 2.30 8.30 -7.60
N PRO A 32 2.86 7.59 -8.60
CA PRO A 32 2.76 6.13 -8.72
C PRO A 32 3.33 5.40 -7.50
N LEU A 33 4.38 5.94 -6.88
CA LEU A 33 5.02 5.36 -5.70
C LEU A 33 4.04 5.27 -4.51
N ALA A 34 3.22 6.29 -4.28
CA ALA A 34 2.29 6.28 -3.14
C ALA A 34 1.20 5.21 -3.30
N ALA A 35 0.77 4.95 -4.54
CA ALA A 35 -0.16 3.88 -4.84
C ALA A 35 0.47 2.50 -4.64
N ILE A 36 1.71 2.31 -5.13
CA ILE A 36 2.46 1.07 -4.93
C ILE A 36 2.65 0.82 -3.42
N LEU A 37 3.16 1.81 -2.68
CA LEU A 37 3.37 1.68 -1.24
C LEU A 37 2.06 1.36 -0.51
N TYR A 38 0.96 2.02 -0.83
CA TYR A 38 -0.31 1.74 -0.19
C TYR A 38 -0.82 0.34 -0.50
N PHE A 39 -0.94 -0.03 -1.78
CA PHE A 39 -1.52 -1.33 -2.14
C PHE A 39 -0.56 -2.49 -1.86
N VAL A 40 0.65 -2.45 -2.42
CA VAL A 40 1.64 -3.53 -2.28
C VAL A 40 2.23 -3.55 -0.87
N GLY A 41 2.56 -2.40 -0.30
CA GLY A 41 3.23 -2.33 1.00
C GLY A 41 2.35 -2.80 2.15
N ILE A 42 1.11 -2.30 2.26
CA ILE A 42 0.23 -2.68 3.37
C ILE A 42 -0.23 -4.14 3.27
N SER A 43 -0.57 -4.63 2.06
CA SER A 43 -1.01 -6.02 1.84
C SER A 43 0.09 -7.00 2.22
N SER A 44 1.30 -6.79 1.68
CA SER A 44 2.46 -7.63 1.97
C SER A 44 2.81 -7.61 3.45
N ALA A 45 2.73 -6.44 4.10
CA ALA A 45 2.99 -6.32 5.53
C ALA A 45 1.94 -7.03 6.39
N LEU A 46 0.66 -6.94 6.03
CA LEU A 46 -0.42 -7.68 6.71
C LEU A 46 -0.24 -9.19 6.56
N GLN A 47 0.08 -9.68 5.36
CA GLN A 47 0.36 -11.10 5.14
C GLN A 47 1.55 -11.61 5.97
N ALA A 48 2.63 -10.82 6.04
CA ALA A 48 3.79 -11.15 6.86
C ALA A 48 3.45 -11.19 8.37
N LEU A 49 2.59 -10.30 8.85
CA LEU A 49 2.17 -10.28 10.25
C LEU A 49 1.17 -11.39 10.59
N LEU A 50 0.28 -11.75 9.67
CA LEU A 50 -0.73 -12.80 9.87
C LEU A 50 -0.15 -14.22 9.73
N THR A 51 0.80 -14.39 8.82
CA THR A 51 1.45 -15.67 8.54
C THR A 51 2.97 -15.50 8.53
N PRO A 52 3.58 -15.23 9.71
CA PRO A 52 5.01 -14.99 9.79
C PRO A 52 5.79 -16.25 9.44
N ASP A 53 6.62 -16.16 8.40
CA ASP A 53 7.64 -17.16 8.10
C ASP A 53 8.99 -16.67 8.62
N LEU A 54 9.22 -16.90 9.92
CA LEU A 54 10.42 -16.44 10.62
C LEU A 54 11.01 -17.58 11.46
N ASN A 55 12.28 -17.91 11.19
CA ASN A 55 13.06 -18.88 11.98
C ASN A 55 13.70 -18.24 13.23
N ALA A 56 12.91 -17.45 13.97
CA ALA A 56 13.32 -16.79 15.20
C ALA A 56 12.09 -16.57 16.10
N SER A 57 12.27 -16.67 17.41
CA SER A 57 11.23 -16.46 18.41
C SER A 57 11.65 -15.33 19.38
N PHE A 58 10.67 -14.77 20.10
CA PHE A 58 10.95 -13.75 21.10
C PHE A 58 11.92 -14.32 22.16
N PRO A 59 12.99 -13.59 22.57
CA PRO A 59 13.29 -12.18 22.29
C PRO A 59 14.38 -11.92 21.21
N ASP A 60 14.60 -12.83 20.27
CA ASP A 60 15.63 -12.69 19.23
C ASP A 60 15.49 -11.35 18.47
N LEU A 61 16.62 -10.69 18.17
CA LEU A 61 16.62 -9.41 17.45
C LEU A 61 15.87 -9.51 16.11
N ARG A 62 15.97 -10.64 15.41
CA ARG A 62 15.28 -10.88 14.13
C ARG A 62 13.76 -10.93 14.31
N TYR A 63 13.29 -11.46 15.45
CA TYR A 63 11.87 -11.43 15.82
C TYR A 63 11.41 -9.99 16.03
N ILE A 64 12.10 -9.24 16.87
CA ILE A 64 11.73 -7.85 17.16
C ILE A 64 11.77 -7.00 15.88
N GLN A 65 12.85 -7.14 15.10
CA GLN A 65 13.02 -6.44 13.84
C GLN A 65 11.90 -6.78 12.86
N PHE A 66 11.54 -8.06 12.70
CA PHE A 66 10.48 -8.48 11.79
C PHE A 66 9.14 -7.81 12.14
N PHE A 67 8.69 -7.91 13.40
CA PHE A 67 7.41 -7.32 13.79
C PHE A 67 7.46 -5.78 13.79
N ALA A 68 8.59 -5.19 14.17
CA ALA A 68 8.75 -3.73 14.14
C ALA A 68 8.72 -3.17 12.71
N THR A 69 9.42 -3.79 11.75
CA THR A 69 9.46 -3.28 10.36
C THR A 69 8.10 -3.43 9.68
N HIS A 70 7.46 -4.59 9.78
CA HIS A 70 6.15 -4.80 9.16
C HIS A 70 5.06 -3.98 9.85
N GLY A 71 5.10 -3.85 11.19
CA GLY A 71 4.21 -2.96 11.93
C GLY A 71 4.39 -1.49 11.50
N ALA A 72 5.63 -1.02 11.37
CA ALA A 72 5.93 0.32 10.87
C ALA A 72 5.44 0.53 9.43
N THR A 73 5.56 -0.48 8.55
CA THR A 73 5.02 -0.42 7.19
C THR A 73 3.50 -0.26 7.20
N VAL A 74 2.78 -1.03 8.02
CA VAL A 74 1.31 -0.89 8.16
C VAL A 74 0.93 0.51 8.65
N LEU A 75 1.62 1.02 9.67
CA LEU A 75 1.39 2.36 10.20
C LEU A 75 1.69 3.44 9.15
N GLY A 76 2.81 3.35 8.45
CA GLY A 76 3.20 4.30 7.39
C GLY A 76 2.20 4.32 6.23
N CYS A 77 1.74 3.15 5.79
CA CYS A 77 0.74 3.06 4.71
C CYS A 77 -0.64 3.56 5.16
N THR A 78 -1.02 3.32 6.41
CA THR A 78 -2.25 3.86 7.00
C THR A 78 -2.17 5.38 7.13
N TYR A 79 -1.02 5.93 7.51
CA TYR A 79 -0.76 7.37 7.58
C TYR A 79 -0.98 8.05 6.22
N LEU A 80 -0.56 7.42 5.12
CA LEU A 80 -0.75 7.97 3.77
C LEU A 80 -2.23 8.25 3.47
N ILE A 81 -3.15 7.38 3.89
CA ILE A 81 -4.59 7.55 3.66
C ILE A 81 -5.25 8.42 4.73
N ALA A 82 -4.94 8.17 6.00
CA ALA A 82 -5.64 8.77 7.13
C ALA A 82 -5.22 10.22 7.39
N VAL A 83 -3.93 10.51 7.26
CA VAL A 83 -3.35 11.81 7.62
C VAL A 83 -2.91 12.59 6.38
N ALA A 84 -2.06 11.98 5.53
CA ALA A 84 -1.54 12.64 4.33
C ALA A 84 -2.59 12.86 3.23
N GLY A 85 -3.79 12.28 3.40
CA GLY A 85 -4.95 12.54 2.55
C GLY A 85 -4.87 11.91 1.15
N ILE A 86 -3.97 10.94 0.94
CA ILE A 86 -3.84 10.23 -0.33
C ILE A 86 -5.09 9.39 -0.58
N ARG A 87 -5.68 9.49 -1.78
CA ARG A 87 -6.84 8.67 -2.19
C ARG A 87 -6.53 7.83 -3.41
N PRO A 88 -6.15 6.55 -3.26
CA PRO A 88 -5.85 5.70 -4.41
C PRO A 88 -7.05 5.62 -5.35
N THR A 89 -6.80 5.77 -6.65
CA THR A 89 -7.82 5.60 -7.69
C THR A 89 -7.94 4.13 -8.07
N TYR A 90 -9.05 3.75 -8.71
CA TYR A 90 -9.19 2.38 -9.22
C TYR A 90 -8.15 2.03 -10.30
N ARG A 91 -7.74 3.03 -11.10
CA ARG A 91 -6.61 2.87 -12.04
C ARG A 91 -5.29 2.58 -11.31
N ALA A 92 -5.07 3.21 -10.16
CA ALA A 92 -3.87 2.99 -9.35
C ALA A 92 -3.82 1.58 -8.74
N LEU A 93 -4.98 0.97 -8.44
CA LEU A 93 -5.06 -0.43 -8.03
C LEU A 93 -4.47 -1.36 -9.10
N TRP A 94 -4.97 -1.25 -10.34
CA TRP A 94 -4.50 -2.09 -11.44
C TRP A 94 -3.04 -1.80 -11.81
N PHE A 95 -2.61 -0.55 -11.70
CA PHE A 95 -1.21 -0.21 -11.86
C PHE A 95 -0.32 -0.91 -10.80
N ALA A 96 -0.73 -0.89 -9.52
CA ALA A 96 0.00 -1.58 -8.47
C ALA A 96 0.01 -3.11 -8.66
N ALA A 97 -1.11 -3.69 -9.11
CA ALA A 97 -1.22 -5.12 -9.38
C ALA A 97 -0.31 -5.54 -10.54
N ALA A 98 -0.31 -4.77 -11.63
CA ALA A 98 0.59 -4.99 -12.76
C ALA A 98 2.07 -4.83 -12.35
N TRP A 99 2.38 -3.84 -11.52
CA TRP A 99 3.72 -3.62 -11.00
C TRP A 99 4.20 -4.81 -10.16
N LEU A 100 3.35 -5.32 -9.24
CA LEU A 100 3.69 -6.46 -8.39
C LEU A 100 3.86 -7.75 -9.22
N ASN A 101 3.02 -7.96 -10.23
CA ASN A 101 3.19 -9.07 -11.17
C ASN A 101 4.50 -8.96 -11.98
N ALA A 102 4.85 -7.77 -12.47
CA ALA A 102 6.12 -7.55 -13.15
C ALA A 102 7.31 -7.82 -12.22
N TYR A 103 7.21 -7.40 -10.95
CA TYR A 103 8.21 -7.71 -9.94
C TYR A 103 8.29 -9.22 -9.64
N ALA A 104 7.16 -9.93 -9.60
CA ALA A 104 7.12 -11.38 -9.43
C ALA A 104 7.81 -12.10 -10.60
N VAL A 105 7.59 -11.66 -11.85
CA VAL A 105 8.31 -12.21 -13.02
C VAL A 105 9.81 -11.99 -12.90
N LEU A 106 10.24 -10.81 -12.47
CA LEU A 106 11.66 -10.53 -12.21
C LEU A 106 12.22 -11.46 -11.12
N MET A 107 11.50 -11.62 -10.01
CA MET A 107 11.90 -12.52 -8.92
C MET A 107 11.90 -13.98 -9.33
N PHE A 108 11.03 -14.41 -10.24
CA PHE A 108 11.07 -15.75 -10.81
C PHE A 108 12.38 -16.00 -11.54
N ILE A 109 12.84 -15.04 -12.36
CA ILE A 109 14.14 -15.14 -13.05
C ILE A 109 15.28 -15.22 -12.02
N VAL A 110 15.29 -14.33 -11.02
CA VAL A 110 16.29 -14.32 -9.95
C VAL A 110 16.31 -15.65 -9.19
N ASN A 111 15.14 -16.18 -8.84
CA ASN A 111 15.01 -17.48 -8.17
C ASN A 111 15.63 -18.61 -8.98
N ARG A 112 15.43 -18.62 -10.31
CA ARG A 112 16.03 -19.62 -11.20
C ARG A 112 17.55 -19.48 -11.31
N LEU A 113 18.07 -18.26 -11.32
CA LEU A 113 19.51 -17.99 -11.42
C LEU A 113 20.26 -18.31 -10.12
N LEU A 114 19.65 -18.01 -8.97
CA LEU A 114 20.28 -18.13 -7.64
C LEU A 114 19.86 -19.38 -6.87
N ASN A 115 19.01 -20.23 -7.47
CA ASN A 115 18.36 -21.34 -6.78
C ASN A 115 17.67 -20.90 -5.47
N ALA A 116 17.01 -19.74 -5.52
CA ALA A 116 16.33 -19.09 -4.40
C ALA A 116 14.81 -19.25 -4.49
N ASN A 117 14.09 -18.79 -3.47
CA ASN A 117 12.62 -18.88 -3.40
C ASN A 117 11.96 -17.61 -2.83
N TYR A 118 12.31 -16.46 -3.40
CA TYR A 118 11.63 -15.19 -3.10
C TYR A 118 10.16 -15.25 -3.52
N MET A 119 9.31 -14.61 -2.72
CA MET A 119 7.84 -14.56 -2.89
C MET A 119 7.18 -15.95 -3.00
N TYR A 120 7.88 -17.01 -2.57
CA TYR A 120 7.43 -18.40 -2.68
C TYR A 120 7.01 -18.82 -4.09
N LEU A 121 7.69 -18.30 -5.13
CA LEU A 121 7.34 -18.57 -6.53
C LEU A 121 7.75 -19.97 -7.01
N MET A 122 8.77 -20.58 -6.38
CA MET A 122 9.29 -21.89 -6.79
C MET A 122 8.64 -23.02 -5.99
N HIS A 123 8.46 -22.82 -4.68
CA HIS A 123 7.76 -23.76 -3.81
C HIS A 123 7.16 -23.05 -2.59
N LYS A 124 6.11 -23.64 -2.04
CA LYS A 124 5.46 -23.15 -0.81
C LYS A 124 6.33 -23.39 0.44
N PRO A 125 6.14 -22.62 1.52
CA PRO A 125 6.74 -22.91 2.83
C PRO A 125 6.18 -24.21 3.40
N LYS A 126 6.94 -24.89 4.27
CA LYS A 126 6.53 -26.18 4.88
C LYS A 126 5.23 -26.06 5.67
N LEU A 127 5.07 -24.98 6.45
CA LEU A 127 3.89 -24.71 7.27
C LEU A 127 3.27 -23.39 6.81
N SER A 128 2.42 -23.44 5.79
CA SER A 128 1.76 -22.25 5.23
C SER A 128 0.32 -22.53 4.87
N ALA A 129 -0.53 -21.48 4.94
CA ALA A 129 -1.87 -21.49 4.38
C ALA A 129 -1.90 -21.87 2.89
N LEU A 130 -0.78 -21.64 2.18
CA LEU A 130 -0.61 -22.06 0.79
C LEU A 130 -0.74 -23.58 0.57
N ASN A 131 -0.62 -24.39 1.64
CA ASN A 131 -0.84 -25.83 1.55
C ASN A 131 -2.28 -26.20 1.16
N LEU A 132 -3.25 -25.31 1.39
CA LEU A 132 -4.66 -25.52 1.06
C LEU A 132 -4.96 -25.33 -0.44
N PHE A 133 -4.01 -24.78 -1.20
CA PHE A 133 -4.25 -24.26 -2.56
C PHE A 133 -3.63 -25.10 -3.69
N GLY A 134 -3.28 -26.37 -3.39
CA GLY A 134 -2.79 -27.33 -4.38
C GLY A 134 -1.28 -27.26 -4.65
N PRO A 135 -0.79 -28.03 -5.65
CA PRO A 135 0.62 -28.02 -6.03
C PRO A 135 0.98 -26.81 -6.88
N TRP A 136 2.28 -26.59 -7.09
CA TRP A 136 2.75 -25.61 -8.08
C TRP A 136 2.22 -25.97 -9.48
N PRO A 137 1.75 -25.01 -10.30
CA PRO A 137 1.66 -23.57 -10.07
C PRO A 137 0.30 -23.09 -9.53
N TRP A 138 -0.63 -23.99 -9.17
CA TRP A 138 -2.01 -23.63 -8.81
C TRP A 138 -2.12 -22.70 -7.61
N TYR A 139 -1.28 -22.88 -6.57
CA TYR A 139 -1.29 -21.99 -5.42
C TYR A 139 -0.87 -20.55 -5.76
N LEU A 140 -0.16 -20.32 -6.88
CA LEU A 140 0.20 -18.98 -7.34
C LEU A 140 -1.05 -18.23 -7.85
N ILE A 141 -1.99 -18.96 -8.46
CA ILE A 141 -3.28 -18.39 -8.87
C ILE A 141 -4.06 -17.94 -7.63
N TRP A 142 -4.06 -18.75 -6.57
CA TRP A 142 -4.69 -18.39 -5.30
C TRP A 142 -3.99 -17.22 -4.61
N ALA A 143 -2.66 -17.12 -4.70
CA ALA A 143 -1.92 -15.97 -4.21
C ALA A 143 -2.28 -14.68 -4.98
N GLU A 144 -2.39 -14.76 -6.31
CA GLU A 144 -2.85 -13.64 -7.15
C GLU A 144 -4.28 -13.21 -6.80
N LEU A 145 -5.19 -14.18 -6.60
CA LEU A 145 -6.56 -13.89 -6.17
C LEU A 145 -6.59 -13.23 -4.78
N ALA A 146 -5.79 -13.71 -3.82
CA ALA A 146 -5.67 -13.11 -2.50
C ALA A 146 -5.18 -11.66 -2.58
N MET A 147 -4.13 -11.40 -3.37
CA MET A 147 -3.63 -10.05 -3.64
C MET A 147 -4.74 -9.16 -4.21
N LEU A 148 -5.47 -9.61 -5.24
CA LEU A 148 -6.55 -8.84 -5.83
C LEU A 148 -7.66 -8.55 -4.81
N ILE A 149 -8.07 -9.54 -4.02
CA ILE A 149 -9.09 -9.35 -2.96
C ILE A 149 -8.63 -8.27 -1.98
N GLU A 150 -7.40 -8.37 -1.46
CA GLU A 150 -6.85 -7.39 -0.53
C GLU A 150 -6.79 -5.99 -1.14
N PHE A 151 -6.34 -5.87 -2.38
CA PHE A 151 -6.28 -4.58 -3.08
C PHE A 151 -7.66 -3.94 -3.23
N HIS A 152 -8.68 -4.74 -3.56
CA HIS A 152 -10.06 -4.25 -3.65
C HIS A 152 -10.59 -3.83 -2.27
N LEU A 153 -10.32 -4.59 -1.22
CA LEU A 153 -10.69 -4.22 0.16
C LEU A 153 -10.03 -2.90 0.57
N LEU A 154 -8.73 -2.76 0.34
CA LEU A 154 -7.98 -1.53 0.62
C LEU A 154 -8.49 -0.33 -0.18
N TYR A 155 -8.87 -0.54 -1.44
CA TYR A 155 -9.50 0.49 -2.25
C TYR A 155 -10.84 0.92 -1.63
N LEU A 156 -11.72 -0.02 -1.29
CA LEU A 156 -13.02 0.26 -0.67
C LEU A 156 -12.87 0.99 0.68
N ILE A 157 -11.93 0.54 1.53
CA ILE A 157 -11.62 1.18 2.81
C ILE A 157 -11.19 2.63 2.58
N SER A 158 -10.27 2.87 1.64
CA SER A 158 -9.77 4.21 1.35
C SER A 158 -10.87 5.20 0.91
N ARG A 159 -11.94 4.70 0.25
CA ARG A 159 -13.10 5.52 -0.14
C ARG A 159 -13.93 5.95 1.07
N LYS A 160 -14.08 5.10 2.10
CA LYS A 160 -14.84 5.47 3.31
C LYS A 160 -14.21 6.65 4.03
N PHE A 161 -12.89 6.73 4.03
CA PHE A 161 -12.17 7.86 4.59
C PHE A 161 -12.29 9.14 3.71
N ALA A 162 -12.63 9.02 2.42
CA ALA A 162 -12.76 10.16 1.51
C ALA A 162 -14.06 10.94 1.70
N GLY A 163 -15.12 10.28 2.18
CA GLY A 163 -16.44 10.89 2.39
C GLY A 163 -16.53 11.87 3.58
N ARG A 164 -15.51 11.96 4.43
CA ARG A 164 -15.56 12.73 5.69
C ARG A 164 -15.00 14.16 5.64
N ARG A 165 -14.51 14.65 4.50
CA ARG A 165 -13.91 16.00 4.36
C ARG A 165 -14.66 16.94 3.40
N ARG A 166 -15.94 16.66 3.13
CA ARG A 166 -16.81 17.55 2.34
C ARG A 166 -17.89 18.17 3.23
N LYS A 167 -17.48 18.98 4.20
CA LYS A 167 -18.30 19.99 4.86
C LYS A 167 -17.40 21.15 5.22
#